data_AF-A0A949GQW2-F1
#
_entry.id   AF-A0A949GQW2-F1
#
_cell.length_a   1.000
_cell.length_b   1.000
_cell.length_c   1.000
_cell.angle_alpha   90.00
_cell.angle_beta   90.00
_cell.angle_gamma   90.00
#
_symmetry.space_group_name_H-M   'P 1'
#
loop_
_entity.id
_entity.type
_entity.pdbx_description
1 polymer ?
#
loop_
_entity_poly.entity_id
_entity_poly.type
_entity_poly.pdbx_seq_one_letter_code
_entity_poly.pdbx_strand_id
1 'polypeptide(L)'
;MSHLLALLRDGEFLTRPRIRLWAAAFVVGFAAAILYMAATAHGLNDYKGRPLGTDFSDVYTAGLMADEGAAAAAYDPARHYAREQAVFGHATPFYGWHYPPFFLAIAAALSQLSYLPALILWQAATLALYLAAVSLLLPRPRDPLWLLLALAFPAVFVNLGHGQNGFLTTALFAGALGLLDRRPVIAGILFGLVAYKPQFGVIIPLVLAVSGRWRCFAAA
;
A
#
# COMPACT_ATOMS: atom_id res chain seq x y z
N MET A 1 28.28 25.99 21.26
CA MET A 1 27.39 25.16 20.42
C MET A 1 25.98 25.66 20.64
N SER A 2 25.24 26.09 19.61
CA SER A 2 23.91 26.72 19.79
C SER A 2 22.94 25.76 20.46
N HIS A 3 22.09 26.25 21.36
CA HIS A 3 21.09 25.46 22.10
C HIS A 3 20.25 24.52 21.19
N LEU A 4 19.94 24.97 19.97
CA LEU A 4 19.26 24.15 18.96
C LEU A 4 20.06 22.90 18.55
N LEU A 5 21.38 23.02 18.39
CA LEU A 5 22.24 21.89 18.01
C LEU A 5 22.35 20.87 19.15
N ALA A 6 22.34 21.33 20.42
CA ALA A 6 22.28 20.44 21.57
C ALA A 6 20.93 19.70 21.63
N LEU A 7 19.81 20.41 21.51
CA LEU A 7 18.47 19.82 21.46
C LEU A 7 18.30 18.77 20.35
N LEU A 8 18.81 19.04 19.14
CA LEU A 8 18.76 18.10 18.02
C LEU A 8 19.67 16.90 18.24
N ARG A 9 20.85 17.11 18.81
CA ARG A 9 21.81 16.05 19.12
C ARG A 9 21.31 15.09 20.19
N ASP A 10 20.76 15.65 21.27
CA ASP A 10 20.41 14.89 22.47
C ASP A 10 18.97 14.36 22.40
N GLY A 11 18.15 14.89 21.49
CA GLY A 11 16.80 14.40 21.24
C GLY A 11 15.84 14.61 22.41
N GLU A 12 16.19 15.48 23.37
CA GLU A 12 15.41 15.74 24.59
C GLU A 12 13.97 16.18 24.30
N PHE A 13 13.71 16.70 23.10
CA PHE A 13 12.39 17.08 22.67
C PHE A 13 11.46 15.89 22.34
N LEU A 14 11.98 14.68 22.12
CA LEU A 14 11.24 13.46 21.79
C LEU A 14 10.70 12.76 23.05
N THR A 15 9.97 13.51 23.87
CA THR A 15 9.34 12.93 25.06
C THR A 15 8.11 12.10 24.67
N ARG A 16 7.82 11.04 25.43
CA ARG A 16 6.64 10.18 25.22
C ARG A 16 5.33 10.98 25.11
N PRO A 17 5.05 12.00 25.94
CA PRO A 17 3.86 12.84 25.78
C PRO A 17 3.84 13.59 24.44
N ARG A 18 4.97 14.13 23.98
CA ARG A 18 5.06 14.85 22.70
C ARG A 18 4.87 13.90 21.52
N ILE A 19 5.49 12.73 21.55
CA ILE A 19 5.30 11.68 20.53
C ILE A 19 3.82 11.30 20.41
N ARG A 20 3.15 11.04 21.54
CA ARG A 20 1.73 10.70 21.56
C ARG A 20 0.86 11.84 21.04
N LEU A 21 1.14 13.08 21.45
CA LEU A 21 0.42 14.26 20.99
C LEU A 21 0.49 14.42 19.47
N TRP A 22 1.71 14.39 18.91
CA TRP A 22 1.90 14.54 17.46
C TRP A 22 1.32 13.39 16.67
N ALA A 23 1.49 12.15 17.14
CA ALA A 23 0.90 10.99 16.47
C ALA A 23 -0.65 11.04 16.47
N ALA A 24 -1.27 11.44 17.59
CA ALA A 24 -2.71 11.65 17.66
C ALA A 24 -3.16 12.79 16.75
N ALA A 25 -2.43 13.91 16.71
CA ALA A 25 -2.73 15.04 15.84
C ALA A 25 -2.67 14.65 14.35
N PHE A 26 -1.67 13.84 13.95
CA PHE A 26 -1.60 13.30 12.58
C PHE A 26 -2.78 12.40 12.27
N VAL A 27 -3.11 11.42 13.12
CA VAL A 27 -4.26 10.53 12.89
C VAL A 27 -5.55 11.30 12.77
N VAL A 28 -5.80 12.27 13.65
CA VAL A 28 -6.99 13.13 13.60
C VAL A 28 -7.02 13.97 12.32
N GLY A 29 -5.90 14.59 11.95
CA GLY A 29 -5.79 15.39 10.73
C GLY A 29 -6.01 14.57 9.46
N PHE A 30 -5.42 13.36 9.40
CA PHE A 30 -5.61 12.42 8.29
C PHE A 30 -7.05 11.94 8.19
N ALA A 31 -7.67 11.57 9.32
CA ALA A 31 -9.07 11.19 9.36
C ALA A 31 -9.97 12.34 8.88
N ALA A 32 -9.73 13.57 9.34
CA ALA A 32 -10.47 14.75 8.90
C ALA A 32 -10.32 15.00 7.39
N ALA A 33 -9.12 14.82 6.83
CA ALA A 33 -8.88 14.98 5.40
C ALA A 33 -9.58 13.90 4.56
N ILE A 34 -9.56 12.62 4.99
CA ILE A 34 -10.28 11.53 4.33
C ILE A 34 -11.79 11.77 4.41
N LEU A 35 -12.30 12.15 5.58
CA LEU A 35 -13.73 12.47 5.77
C LEU A 35 -14.15 13.66 4.92
N TYR A 36 -13.33 14.71 4.82
CA TYR A 36 -13.58 15.84 3.94
C TYR A 36 -13.67 15.40 2.48
N MET A 37 -12.71 14.58 2.01
CA MET A 37 -12.72 14.05 0.65
C MET A 37 -13.99 13.22 0.37
N ALA A 38 -14.40 12.36 1.30
CA ALA A 38 -15.61 11.56 1.18
C ALA A 38 -16.89 12.40 1.22
N ALA A 39 -16.96 13.41 2.11
CA ALA A 39 -18.12 14.28 2.25
C ALA A 39 -18.31 15.26 1.08
N THR A 40 -17.22 15.58 0.37
CA THR A 40 -17.22 16.46 -0.81
C THR A 40 -17.17 15.68 -2.13
N ALA A 41 -17.25 14.35 -2.07
CA ALA A 41 -17.25 13.50 -3.25
C ALA A 41 -18.58 13.60 -4.02
N HIS A 42 -18.48 13.48 -5.34
CA HIS A 42 -19.62 13.39 -6.25
C HIS A 42 -19.57 12.04 -6.98
N GLY A 43 -20.39 11.09 -6.53
CA GLY A 43 -20.37 9.72 -7.05
C GLY A 43 -19.08 9.00 -6.67
N LEU A 44 -18.31 8.57 -7.67
CA LEU A 44 -17.02 7.86 -7.46
C LEU A 44 -15.81 8.80 -7.41
N ASN A 45 -16.02 10.11 -7.58
CA ASN A 45 -14.94 11.09 -7.72
C ASN A 45 -14.89 12.07 -6.54
N ASP A 46 -13.70 12.53 -6.20
CA ASP A 46 -13.44 13.60 -5.25
C ASP A 46 -13.94 14.97 -5.76
N TYR A 47 -13.83 16.00 -4.91
CA TYR A 47 -14.21 17.38 -5.22
C TYR A 47 -13.43 18.01 -6.38
N LYS A 48 -12.37 17.36 -6.87
CA LYS A 48 -11.58 17.77 -8.06
C LYS A 48 -11.89 16.93 -9.29
N GLY A 49 -12.89 16.05 -9.23
CA GLY A 49 -13.27 15.16 -10.33
C GLY A 49 -12.31 13.98 -10.55
N ARG A 50 -11.48 13.64 -9.56
CA ARG A 50 -10.56 12.50 -9.61
C ARG A 50 -11.20 11.29 -8.93
N PRO A 51 -10.95 10.05 -9.38
CA PRO A 51 -11.45 8.87 -8.69
C PRO A 51 -11.06 8.85 -7.21
N LEU A 52 -11.99 8.50 -6.33
CA LEU A 52 -11.70 8.25 -4.91
C LEU A 52 -10.76 7.05 -4.80
N GLY A 53 -9.52 7.25 -4.35
CA GLY A 53 -8.51 6.21 -4.45
C GLY A 53 -7.93 6.13 -5.86
N THR A 54 -7.24 7.19 -6.29
CA THR A 54 -6.75 7.34 -7.66
C THR A 54 -5.90 6.16 -8.13
N ASP A 55 -5.00 5.65 -7.29
CA ASP A 55 -4.09 4.53 -7.60
C ASP A 55 -4.76 3.16 -7.38
N PHE A 56 -6.03 3.13 -6.97
CA PHE A 56 -6.87 1.94 -7.01
C PHE A 56 -7.77 1.95 -8.26
N SER A 57 -8.02 3.12 -8.85
CA SER A 57 -8.87 3.25 -10.04
C SER A 57 -8.30 2.54 -11.26
N ASP A 58 -6.97 2.54 -11.43
CA ASP A 58 -6.25 1.76 -12.45
C ASP A 58 -6.37 0.26 -12.18
N VAL A 59 -6.20 -0.18 -10.93
CA VAL A 59 -6.33 -1.58 -10.53
C VAL A 59 -7.74 -2.08 -10.80
N TYR A 60 -8.75 -1.32 -10.41
CA TYR A 60 -10.14 -1.68 -10.65
C TYR A 60 -10.47 -1.73 -12.14
N THR A 61 -9.99 -0.76 -12.91
CA THR A 61 -10.20 -0.70 -14.37
C THR A 61 -9.53 -1.87 -15.08
N ALA A 62 -8.28 -2.20 -14.72
CA ALA A 62 -7.59 -3.36 -15.26
C ALA A 62 -8.28 -4.67 -14.88
N GLY A 63 -8.84 -4.75 -13.66
CA GLY A 63 -9.66 -5.86 -13.20
C GLY A 63 -10.91 -6.08 -14.05
N LEU A 64 -11.68 -5.01 -14.30
CA LEU A 64 -12.84 -5.06 -15.20
C LEU A 64 -12.46 -5.57 -16.58
N MET A 65 -11.37 -5.05 -17.16
CA MET A 65 -10.90 -5.48 -18.48
C MET A 65 -10.48 -6.96 -18.47
N ALA A 66 -9.89 -7.44 -17.39
CA ALA A 66 -9.53 -8.86 -17.26
C ALA A 66 -10.77 -9.76 -17.12
N ASP A 67 -11.75 -9.36 -16.31
CA ASP A 67 -13.02 -10.08 -16.12
C ASP A 67 -13.84 -10.16 -17.41
N GLU A 68 -13.79 -9.11 -18.24
CA GLU A 68 -14.39 -9.03 -19.58
C GLU A 68 -13.63 -9.86 -20.64
N GLY A 69 -12.58 -10.60 -20.27
CA GLY A 69 -11.75 -11.40 -21.20
C GLY A 69 -10.78 -10.57 -22.03
N ALA A 70 -10.61 -9.29 -21.72
CA ALA A 70 -9.75 -8.34 -22.42
C ALA A 70 -8.50 -7.95 -21.59
N ALA A 71 -7.96 -8.87 -20.77
CA ALA A 71 -6.82 -8.65 -19.89
C ALA A 71 -5.62 -7.96 -20.58
N ALA A 72 -5.28 -8.36 -21.81
CA ALA A 72 -4.18 -7.77 -22.57
C ALA A 72 -4.40 -6.28 -22.89
N ALA A 73 -5.65 -5.84 -23.02
CA ALA A 73 -5.99 -4.45 -23.31
C ALA A 73 -5.68 -3.50 -22.14
N ALA A 74 -5.55 -4.02 -20.91
CA ALA A 74 -5.09 -3.21 -19.78
C ALA A 74 -3.66 -2.66 -19.97
N TYR A 75 -2.86 -3.29 -20.84
CA TYR A 75 -1.52 -2.86 -21.20
C TYR A 75 -1.47 -1.94 -22.43
N ASP A 76 -2.62 -1.64 -23.04
CA ASP A 76 -2.75 -0.62 -24.08
C ASP A 76 -3.21 0.69 -23.41
N PRO A 77 -2.35 1.74 -23.36
CA PRO A 77 -2.67 2.97 -22.64
C PRO A 77 -3.95 3.66 -23.13
N ALA A 78 -4.22 3.63 -24.44
CA ALA A 78 -5.39 4.28 -25.00
C ALA A 78 -6.69 3.54 -24.62
N ARG A 79 -6.67 2.20 -24.69
CA ARG A 79 -7.81 1.36 -24.31
C ARG A 79 -8.06 1.39 -22.80
N HIS A 80 -6.99 1.35 -22.01
CA HIS A 80 -7.09 1.48 -20.56
C HIS A 80 -7.69 2.84 -20.19
N TYR A 81 -7.17 3.92 -20.75
CA TYR A 81 -7.66 5.27 -20.45
C TYR A 81 -9.13 5.47 -20.85
N ALA A 82 -9.52 4.96 -22.03
CA ALA A 82 -10.92 4.99 -22.45
C ALA A 82 -11.83 4.23 -21.47
N ARG A 83 -11.36 3.10 -20.91
CA ARG A 83 -12.11 2.36 -19.88
C ARG A 83 -12.17 3.13 -18.57
N GLU A 84 -11.10 3.79 -18.14
CA GLU A 84 -11.11 4.65 -16.95
C GLU A 84 -12.16 5.76 -17.08
N GLN A 85 -12.16 6.48 -18.21
CA GLN A 85 -13.15 7.52 -18.48
C GLN A 85 -14.58 6.98 -18.56
N ALA A 86 -14.78 5.75 -19.03
CA ALA A 86 -16.10 5.11 -19.03
C ALA A 86 -16.61 4.79 -17.61
N VAL A 87 -15.71 4.56 -16.64
CA VAL A 87 -16.07 4.27 -15.25
C VAL A 87 -16.21 5.55 -14.41
N PHE A 88 -15.26 6.47 -14.57
CA PHE A 88 -15.10 7.64 -13.69
C PHE A 88 -15.46 8.97 -14.35
N GLY A 89 -15.71 9.00 -15.66
CA GLY A 89 -16.14 10.17 -16.42
C GLY A 89 -15.04 10.76 -17.32
N HIS A 90 -15.45 11.58 -18.30
CA HIS A 90 -14.54 12.12 -19.32
C HIS A 90 -13.43 13.03 -18.79
N ALA A 91 -13.60 13.63 -17.61
CA ALA A 91 -12.60 14.50 -16.99
C ALA A 91 -11.52 13.73 -16.21
N THR A 92 -11.63 12.40 -16.11
CA THR A 92 -10.68 11.56 -15.38
C THR A 92 -9.28 11.68 -16.00
N PRO A 93 -8.24 11.99 -15.21
CA PRO A 93 -6.85 11.89 -15.64
C PRO A 93 -6.47 10.43 -15.91
N PHE A 94 -5.42 10.19 -16.69
CA PHE A 94 -4.92 8.84 -16.94
C PHE A 94 -4.19 8.27 -15.72
N TYR A 95 -4.58 7.08 -15.26
CA TYR A 95 -3.85 6.30 -14.26
C TYR A 95 -3.37 4.98 -14.88
N GLY A 96 -2.04 4.83 -14.97
CA GLY A 96 -1.43 3.77 -15.77
C GLY A 96 -1.33 2.43 -15.05
N TRP A 97 -1.83 1.38 -15.70
CA TRP A 97 -1.56 -0.01 -15.31
C TRP A 97 -0.14 -0.43 -15.71
N HIS A 98 0.70 -0.74 -14.72
CA HIS A 98 2.11 -1.09 -14.90
C HIS A 98 2.51 -2.38 -14.19
N TYR A 99 1.54 -3.15 -13.71
CA TYR A 99 1.78 -4.36 -12.92
C TYR A 99 1.94 -5.59 -13.82
N PRO A 100 2.72 -6.61 -13.40
CA PRO A 100 2.81 -7.87 -14.12
C PRO A 100 1.46 -8.60 -14.27
N PRO A 101 1.29 -9.47 -15.28
CA PRO A 101 0.00 -10.11 -15.59
C PRO A 101 -0.64 -10.87 -14.44
N PHE A 102 0.15 -11.48 -13.54
CA PHE A 102 -0.41 -12.23 -12.40
C PHE A 102 -1.16 -11.33 -11.41
N PHE A 103 -0.86 -10.03 -11.35
CA PHE A 103 -1.56 -9.10 -10.47
C PHE A 103 -2.99 -8.80 -10.98
N LEU A 104 -3.27 -9.07 -12.26
CA LEU A 104 -4.64 -9.01 -12.80
C LEU A 104 -5.59 -9.99 -12.13
N ALA A 105 -5.11 -11.11 -11.58
CA ALA A 105 -5.97 -12.05 -10.86
C ALA A 105 -6.59 -11.41 -9.60
N ILE A 106 -5.80 -10.61 -8.87
CA ILE A 106 -6.29 -9.84 -7.71
C ILE A 106 -7.21 -8.71 -8.18
N ALA A 107 -6.82 -8.00 -9.24
CA ALA A 107 -7.63 -6.93 -9.81
C ALA A 107 -9.01 -7.42 -10.26
N ALA A 108 -9.07 -8.54 -10.99
CA ALA A 108 -10.29 -9.17 -11.47
C ALA A 108 -11.17 -9.67 -10.32
N ALA A 109 -10.57 -10.24 -9.26
CA ALA A 109 -11.33 -10.65 -8.08
C ALA A 109 -11.98 -9.44 -7.37
N LEU A 110 -11.28 -8.31 -7.30
CA LEU A 110 -11.81 -7.08 -6.70
C LEU A 110 -12.88 -6.41 -7.57
N SER A 111 -12.77 -6.48 -8.89
CA SER A 111 -13.73 -5.87 -9.82
C SER A 111 -15.09 -6.58 -9.88
N GLN A 112 -15.21 -7.76 -9.25
CA GLN A 112 -16.51 -8.42 -9.04
C GLN A 112 -17.41 -7.64 -8.07
N LEU A 113 -16.82 -6.78 -7.23
CA LEU A 113 -17.54 -5.85 -6.37
C LEU A 113 -17.71 -4.52 -7.11
N SER A 114 -18.72 -3.74 -6.73
CA SER A 114 -18.76 -2.33 -7.15
C SER A 114 -17.57 -1.55 -6.57
N TYR A 115 -17.20 -0.45 -7.23
CA TYR A 115 -15.96 0.27 -6.96
C TYR A 115 -15.69 0.60 -5.48
N LEU A 116 -16.65 1.20 -4.78
CA LEU A 116 -16.46 1.62 -3.39
C LEU A 116 -16.27 0.43 -2.44
N PRO A 117 -17.11 -0.62 -2.45
CA PRO A 117 -16.82 -1.85 -1.72
C PRO A 117 -15.47 -2.48 -2.06
N ALA A 118 -15.07 -2.52 -3.34
CA ALA A 118 -13.78 -3.04 -3.75
C ALA A 118 -12.62 -2.24 -3.12
N LEU A 119 -12.69 -0.92 -3.17
CA LEU A 119 -11.72 0.00 -2.57
C LEU A 119 -11.64 -0.16 -1.05
N ILE A 120 -12.79 -0.23 -0.37
CA ILE A 120 -12.85 -0.41 1.08
C ILE A 120 -12.25 -1.76 1.48
N LEU A 121 -12.62 -2.84 0.78
CA LEU A 121 -12.10 -4.17 1.03
C LEU A 121 -10.58 -4.21 0.84
N TRP A 122 -10.10 -3.69 -0.28
CA TRP A 122 -8.68 -3.60 -0.59
C TRP A 122 -7.89 -2.88 0.51
N GLN A 123 -8.35 -1.68 0.89
CA GLN A 123 -7.67 -0.89 1.92
C GLN A 123 -7.75 -1.54 3.30
N ALA A 124 -8.92 -2.03 3.72
CA ALA A 124 -9.09 -2.64 5.03
C ALA A 124 -8.28 -3.94 5.18
N ALA A 125 -8.33 -4.82 4.17
CA ALA A 125 -7.60 -6.07 4.17
C ALA A 125 -6.08 -5.83 4.19
N THR A 126 -5.58 -4.94 3.34
CA THR A 126 -4.14 -4.66 3.28
C THR A 126 -3.66 -3.88 4.50
N LEU A 127 -4.45 -2.94 5.06
CA LEU A 127 -4.14 -2.27 6.32
C LEU A 127 -4.03 -3.26 7.48
N ALA A 128 -4.94 -4.24 7.57
CA ALA A 128 -4.86 -5.28 8.60
C ALA A 128 -3.57 -6.11 8.47
N LEU A 129 -3.17 -6.45 7.23
CA LEU A 129 -1.90 -7.13 6.96
C LEU A 129 -0.69 -6.27 7.34
N TYR A 130 -0.71 -4.98 7.02
CA TYR A 130 0.33 -4.02 7.43
C TYR A 130 0.47 -3.96 8.96
N LEU A 131 -0.63 -3.78 9.69
CA LEU A 131 -0.62 -3.71 11.15
C LEU A 131 -0.16 -5.03 11.77
N ALA A 132 -0.59 -6.17 11.23
CA ALA A 132 -0.12 -7.48 11.65
C ALA A 132 1.40 -7.60 11.45
N ALA A 133 1.92 -7.23 10.28
CA ALA A 133 3.35 -7.29 9.98
C ALA A 133 4.18 -6.37 10.88
N VAL A 134 3.77 -5.12 11.10
CA VAL A 134 4.42 -4.21 12.04
C VAL A 134 4.42 -4.81 13.44
N SER A 135 3.29 -5.36 13.90
CA SER A 135 3.22 -5.99 15.22
C SER A 135 4.19 -7.16 15.38
N LEU A 136 4.44 -7.93 14.32
CA LEU A 136 5.35 -9.09 14.36
C LEU A 136 6.82 -8.68 14.48
N LEU A 137 7.19 -7.51 13.95
CA LEU A 137 8.55 -6.99 14.02
C LEU A 137 8.89 -6.35 15.39
N LEU A 138 7.88 -5.99 16.18
CA LEU A 138 8.09 -5.33 17.46
C LEU A 138 8.45 -6.32 18.59
N PRO A 139 9.37 -5.95 19.49
CA PRO A 139 9.70 -6.75 20.67
C PRO A 139 8.50 -6.90 21.61
N ARG A 140 8.48 -7.99 22.39
CA ARG A 140 7.44 -8.25 23.40
C ARG A 140 7.98 -7.95 24.82
N PRO A 141 7.15 -7.40 25.74
CA PRO A 141 5.78 -6.93 25.54
C PRO A 141 5.72 -5.65 24.69
N ARG A 142 4.64 -5.48 23.93
CA ARG A 142 4.49 -4.35 22.99
C ARG A 142 3.88 -3.16 23.72
N ASP A 143 4.53 -2.00 23.62
CA ASP A 143 3.97 -0.73 24.08
C ASP A 143 2.75 -0.34 23.23
N PRO A 144 1.55 -0.13 23.79
CA PRO A 144 0.34 0.23 23.04
C PRO A 144 0.49 1.44 22.11
N LEU A 145 1.47 2.32 22.37
CA LEU A 145 1.81 3.45 21.50
C LEU A 145 2.16 3.01 20.06
N TRP A 146 2.59 1.78 19.84
CA TRP A 146 2.96 1.27 18.52
C TRP A 146 1.85 1.41 17.49
N LEU A 147 0.59 1.14 17.88
CA LEU A 147 -0.54 1.16 16.96
C LEU A 147 -0.82 2.60 16.51
N LEU A 148 -0.77 3.54 17.47
CA LEU A 148 -0.93 4.95 17.18
C LEU A 148 0.18 5.44 16.23
N LEU A 149 1.44 5.04 16.45
CA LEU A 149 2.56 5.41 15.58
C LEU A 149 2.44 4.79 14.19
N ALA A 150 2.04 3.52 14.13
CA ALA A 150 1.84 2.81 12.87
C ALA A 150 0.77 3.50 12.02
N LEU A 151 -0.32 4.00 12.62
CA LEU A 151 -1.40 4.72 11.95
C LEU A 151 -1.06 6.19 11.66
N ALA A 152 -0.27 6.84 12.52
CA ALA A 152 0.16 8.22 12.36
C ALA A 152 1.24 8.41 11.28
N PHE A 153 1.81 7.33 10.77
CA PHE A 153 2.84 7.40 9.75
C PHE A 153 2.27 8.03 8.45
N PRO A 154 2.84 9.12 7.91
CA PRO A 154 2.25 9.83 6.76
C PRO A 154 2.01 8.96 5.53
N ALA A 155 2.82 7.91 5.31
CA ALA A 155 2.58 7.00 4.18
C ALA A 155 1.28 6.20 4.33
N VAL A 156 0.75 6.00 5.54
CA VAL A 156 -0.59 5.42 5.75
C VAL A 156 -1.65 6.32 5.14
N PHE A 157 -1.57 7.62 5.39
CA PHE A 157 -2.51 8.58 4.83
C PHE A 157 -2.42 8.66 3.30
N VAL A 158 -1.21 8.72 2.76
CA VAL A 158 -1.00 8.68 1.30
C VAL A 158 -1.55 7.38 0.71
N ASN A 159 -1.23 6.23 1.31
CA ASN A 159 -1.70 4.95 0.83
C ASN A 159 -3.24 4.85 0.87
N LEU A 160 -3.88 5.35 1.92
CA LEU A 160 -5.34 5.35 2.04
C LEU A 160 -5.99 6.31 1.03
N GLY A 161 -5.48 7.54 0.94
CA GLY A 161 -6.03 8.57 0.05
C GLY A 161 -5.98 8.16 -1.42
N HIS A 162 -4.92 7.44 -1.82
CA HIS A 162 -4.75 6.95 -3.19
C HIS A 162 -5.26 5.51 -3.39
N GLY A 163 -5.60 4.76 -2.34
CA GLY A 163 -5.95 3.34 -2.47
C GLY A 163 -4.76 2.45 -2.88
N GLN A 164 -3.55 2.88 -2.54
CA GLN A 164 -2.29 2.32 -3.03
C GLN A 164 -1.97 0.95 -2.39
N ASN A 165 -0.97 0.24 -2.92
CA ASN A 165 -0.56 -1.12 -2.53
C ASN A 165 0.62 -1.19 -1.54
N GLY A 166 1.01 -0.07 -0.96
CA GLY A 166 2.11 0.06 -0.01
C GLY A 166 1.89 -0.76 1.26
N PHE A 167 0.64 -0.90 1.72
CA PHE A 167 0.31 -1.81 2.83
C PHE A 167 0.60 -3.27 2.49
N LEU A 168 0.16 -3.75 1.32
CA LEU A 168 0.45 -5.11 0.87
C LEU A 168 1.95 -5.33 0.69
N THR A 169 2.64 -4.37 0.04
CA THR A 169 4.10 -4.40 -0.14
C THR A 169 4.81 -4.54 1.20
N THR A 170 4.43 -3.69 2.16
CA THR A 170 5.03 -3.69 3.51
C THR A 170 4.77 -5.01 4.22
N ALA A 171 3.53 -5.52 4.17
CA ALA A 171 3.17 -6.75 4.85
C ALA A 171 3.95 -7.97 4.32
N LEU A 172 4.03 -8.11 2.99
CA LEU A 172 4.79 -9.20 2.35
C LEU A 172 6.28 -9.08 2.66
N PHE A 173 6.86 -7.88 2.52
CA PHE A 173 8.30 -7.66 2.72
C PHE A 173 8.70 -7.84 4.20
N ALA A 174 7.96 -7.23 5.13
CA ALA A 174 8.21 -7.38 6.56
C ALA A 174 7.96 -8.81 7.04
N GLY A 175 6.91 -9.48 6.54
CA GLY A 175 6.64 -10.89 6.81
C GLY A 175 7.76 -11.79 6.33
N ALA A 176 8.28 -11.56 5.12
CA ALA A 176 9.40 -12.29 4.56
C ALA A 176 10.67 -12.10 5.41
N LEU A 177 11.01 -10.86 5.78
CA LEU A 177 12.15 -10.57 6.67
C LEU A 177 12.01 -11.24 8.04
N GLY A 178 10.83 -11.17 8.67
CA GLY A 178 10.58 -11.78 9.96
C GLY A 178 10.66 -13.32 9.97
N LEU A 179 10.46 -13.94 8.80
CA LEU A 179 10.52 -15.39 8.61
C LEU A 179 11.83 -15.88 7.99
N LEU A 180 12.70 -14.96 7.55
CA LEU A 180 13.85 -15.26 6.69
C LEU A 180 14.78 -16.34 7.27
N ASP A 181 15.08 -16.26 8.56
CA ASP A 181 15.97 -17.22 9.23
C ASP A 181 15.23 -18.48 9.73
N ARG A 182 13.94 -18.37 10.07
CA ARG A 182 13.17 -19.46 10.73
C ARG A 182 12.42 -20.34 9.74
N ARG A 183 11.92 -19.77 8.66
CA ARG A 183 11.06 -20.39 7.63
C ARG A 183 11.44 -19.86 6.23
N PRO A 184 12.66 -20.15 5.74
CA PRO A 184 13.20 -19.56 4.53
C PRO A 184 12.35 -19.78 3.28
N VAL A 185 11.64 -20.92 3.17
CA VAL A 185 10.75 -21.20 2.04
C VAL A 185 9.53 -20.27 2.04
N ILE A 186 8.89 -20.06 3.20
CA ILE A 186 7.75 -19.14 3.32
C ILE A 186 8.22 -17.70 3.05
N ALA A 187 9.40 -17.32 3.56
CA ALA A 187 9.99 -16.02 3.27
C ALA A 187 10.24 -15.83 1.76
N GLY A 188 10.71 -16.89 1.06
CA GLY A 188 10.87 -16.88 -0.39
C GLY A 188 9.54 -16.61 -1.09
N ILE A 189 8.50 -17.39 -0.78
CA ILE A 189 7.16 -17.19 -1.37
C ILE A 189 6.67 -15.75 -1.15
N LEU A 190 6.80 -15.22 0.08
CA LEU A 190 6.39 -13.85 0.38
C LEU A 190 7.18 -12.82 -0.43
N PHE A 191 8.49 -13.00 -0.61
CA PHE A 191 9.31 -12.15 -1.46
C PHE A 191 8.94 -12.27 -2.95
N GLY A 192 8.70 -13.48 -3.44
CA GLY A 192 8.21 -13.72 -4.81
C GLY A 192 6.88 -13.03 -5.08
N LEU A 193 5.97 -13.03 -4.11
CA LEU A 193 4.72 -12.28 -4.20
C LEU A 193 4.93 -10.76 -4.29
N VAL A 194 6.02 -10.19 -3.77
CA VAL A 194 6.34 -8.75 -3.92
C VAL A 194 6.70 -8.40 -5.37
N ALA A 195 7.01 -9.37 -6.23
CA ALA A 195 7.40 -9.14 -7.63
C ALA A 195 6.35 -8.40 -8.47
N TYR A 196 5.11 -8.20 -7.96
CA TYR A 196 4.16 -7.30 -8.63
C TYR A 196 4.70 -5.87 -8.71
N LYS A 197 5.69 -5.51 -7.88
CA LYS A 197 6.56 -4.35 -8.04
C LYS A 197 7.88 -4.82 -8.69
N PRO A 198 8.06 -4.65 -10.01
CA PRO A 198 9.18 -5.27 -10.74
C PRO A 198 10.57 -4.95 -10.18
N GLN A 199 10.77 -3.74 -9.64
CA GLN A 199 12.02 -3.33 -9.01
C GLN A 199 12.43 -4.23 -7.83
N PHE A 200 11.48 -4.76 -7.07
CA PHE A 200 11.76 -5.69 -5.97
C PHE A 200 12.03 -7.11 -6.46
N GLY A 201 11.39 -7.52 -7.56
CA GLY A 201 11.66 -8.80 -8.22
C GLY A 201 13.08 -8.95 -8.75
N VAL A 202 13.82 -7.86 -8.94
CA VAL A 202 15.24 -7.87 -9.34
C VAL A 202 16.17 -7.82 -8.12
N ILE A 203 15.94 -6.86 -7.21
CA ILE A 203 16.85 -6.60 -6.10
C ILE A 203 16.81 -7.72 -5.05
N ILE A 204 15.62 -8.26 -4.74
CA ILE A 204 15.49 -9.27 -3.68
C ILE A 204 16.25 -10.56 -4.02
N PRO A 205 16.07 -11.18 -5.21
CA PRO A 205 16.82 -12.40 -5.55
C PRO A 205 18.33 -12.18 -5.54
N LEU A 206 18.81 -11.02 -6.01
CA LEU A 206 20.24 -10.69 -5.96
C LEU A 206 20.77 -10.68 -4.52
N VAL A 207 20.08 -10.01 -3.60
CA VAL A 207 20.45 -9.96 -2.18
C VAL A 207 20.41 -11.35 -1.55
N LEU A 208 19.40 -12.17 -1.86
CA LEU A 208 19.28 -13.54 -1.36
C LEU A 208 20.42 -14.43 -1.87
N ALA A 209 20.81 -14.32 -3.13
CA ALA A 209 21.92 -15.08 -3.72
C ALA A 209 23.27 -14.69 -3.10
N VAL A 210 23.57 -13.39 -3.03
CA VAL A 210 24.85 -12.88 -2.46
C VAL A 210 24.96 -13.20 -0.97
N SER A 211 23.85 -13.23 -0.24
CA SER A 211 23.82 -13.63 1.18
C SER A 211 23.77 -15.15 1.41
N GLY A 212 23.84 -15.97 0.37
CA GLY A 212 23.85 -17.43 0.47
C GLY A 212 22.52 -18.05 0.90
N ARG A 213 21.40 -17.31 0.80
CA ARG A 213 20.06 -17.73 1.24
C ARG A 213 19.32 -18.55 0.18
N TRP A 214 19.98 -19.58 -0.34
CA TRP A 214 19.53 -20.36 -1.49
C TRP A 214 18.14 -21.00 -1.35
N ARG A 215 17.77 -21.45 -0.15
CA ARG A 215 16.42 -22.01 0.10
C ARG A 215 15.31 -20.96 -0.03
N CYS A 216 15.61 -19.73 0.34
CA CYS A 216 14.68 -18.61 0.18
C CYS A 216 14.67 -18.13 -1.27
N PHE A 217 15.85 -18.01 -1.88
CA PHE A 217 16.02 -17.67 -3.29
C PHE A 217 15.23 -18.60 -4.23
N ALA A 218 15.34 -19.92 -4.06
CA ALA A 218 14.68 -20.88 -4.93
C ALA A 218 13.15 -20.93 -4.76
N ALA A 219 12.62 -20.37 -3.67
CA ALA A 219 11.19 -20.32 -3.38
C ALA A 219 10.55 -18.96 -3.72
N ALA A 220 11.35 -17.95 -4.04
CA ALA A 220 10.93 -16.62 -4.47
C ALA A 220 10.76 -16.58 -5.99
#